data_AF-A0A2U1LMX0-F1
#
_entry.id   AF-A0A2U1LMX0-F1
#
_cell.length_a   1.000
_cell.length_b   1.000
_cell.length_c   1.000
_cell.angle_alpha   90.00
_cell.angle_beta   90.00
_cell.angle_gamma   90.00
#
_symmetry.space_group_name_H-M   'P 1'
#
loop_
_entity.id
_entity.type
_entity.pdbx_description
1 polymer ?
#
loop_
_entity_poly.entity_id
_entity_poly.type
_entity_poly.pdbx_seq_one_letter_code
_entity_poly.pdbx_strand_id
1 'polypeptide(L)'
;MDAARDPIKDFPTSLPNLKKLEITTTLDAFTLNVIIRIIKCSPILESLHLIIQEESSKPEYWALHEVETREILTRHLKRVEFHEFDGQKHKLVARWLLEFANGLEEMVFSWRNEVKYHEKSTETINQVSKAYKASSTVKLITLLKY
;
A
#
# COMPACT_ATOMS: atom_id res chain seq x y z
N MET A 1 1.80 28.04 22.34
CA MET A 1 0.91 27.42 21.34
C MET A 1 1.78 27.00 20.18
N ASP A 2 2.18 25.73 20.17
CA ASP A 2 2.94 25.17 19.07
C ASP A 2 1.93 24.87 17.96
N ALA A 3 2.01 25.63 16.86
CA ALA A 3 1.16 25.39 15.71
C ALA A 3 1.62 24.06 15.11
N ALA A 4 0.83 23.00 15.32
CA ALA A 4 0.99 21.75 14.59
C ALA A 4 1.04 22.11 13.10
N ARG A 5 2.24 22.07 12.51
CA ARG A 5 2.41 22.25 11.07
C ARG A 5 1.53 21.20 10.42
N ASP A 6 0.53 21.64 9.68
CA ASP A 6 -0.28 20.73 8.89
C ASP A 6 0.68 20.05 7.89
N PRO A 7 1.02 18.75 8.06
CA PRO A 7 2.03 18.08 7.24
C PRO A 7 1.65 18.04 5.75
N ILE A 8 0.40 18.40 5.47
CA ILE A 8 -0.28 18.48 4.19
C ILE A 8 0.23 19.61 3.30
N LYS A 9 0.78 20.70 3.86
CA LYS A 9 1.08 21.93 3.10
C LYS A 9 2.36 21.84 2.26
N ASP A 10 3.25 20.91 2.58
CA ASP A 10 4.58 20.80 1.96
C ASP A 10 4.68 19.68 0.91
N PHE A 11 3.55 19.07 0.52
CA PHE A 11 3.54 18.01 -0.48
C PHE A 11 3.78 18.56 -1.90
N PRO A 12 4.67 17.94 -2.70
CA PRO A 12 4.91 18.41 -4.07
C PRO A 12 3.64 18.31 -4.89
N THR A 13 3.34 19.33 -5.71
CA THR A 13 2.15 19.34 -6.57
C THR A 13 2.21 18.28 -7.67
N SER A 14 3.42 17.89 -8.12
CA SER A 14 3.63 16.84 -9.11
C SER A 14 5.04 16.25 -9.04
N LEU A 15 5.15 14.96 -9.32
CA LEU A 15 6.34 14.12 -9.46
C LEU A 15 6.26 13.40 -10.82
N PRO A 16 6.32 14.13 -11.95
CA PRO A 16 5.87 13.64 -13.25
C PRO A 16 6.76 12.55 -13.86
N ASN A 17 7.99 12.40 -13.37
CA ASN A 17 8.97 11.42 -13.87
C ASN A 17 9.18 10.24 -12.91
N LEU A 18 8.46 10.20 -11.79
CA LEU A 18 8.66 9.18 -10.77
C LEU A 18 7.99 7.86 -11.18
N LYS A 19 8.80 6.90 -11.65
CA LYS A 19 8.35 5.57 -12.05
C LYS A 19 8.43 4.52 -10.94
N LYS A 20 9.36 4.68 -10.01
CA LYS A 20 9.58 3.73 -8.91
C LYS A 20 9.72 4.51 -7.62
N LEU A 21 9.08 4.03 -6.57
CA LEU A 21 9.17 4.63 -5.26
C LEU A 21 9.27 3.56 -4.19
N GLU A 22 10.12 3.81 -3.20
CA GLU A 22 10.19 3.07 -1.96
C GLU A 22 9.83 4.00 -0.80
N ILE A 23 8.97 3.54 0.09
CA ILE A 23 8.52 4.29 1.27
C ILE A 23 8.74 3.43 2.49
N THR A 24 9.42 3.99 3.49
CA THR A 24 9.53 3.42 4.83
C THR A 24 8.65 4.23 5.77
N THR A 25 7.71 3.57 6.46
CA THR A 25 6.72 4.24 7.30
C THR A 25 6.28 3.37 8.48
N THR A 26 5.63 3.96 9.47
CA THR A 26 4.77 3.23 10.44
C THR A 26 3.34 3.22 9.90
N LEU A 27 2.48 2.27 10.32
CA LEU A 27 1.09 2.22 9.82
C LEU A 27 0.13 2.94 10.76
N ASP A 28 -0.41 4.06 10.29
CA ASP A 28 -1.56 4.76 10.87
C ASP A 28 -2.50 5.36 9.81
N ALA A 29 -3.62 5.96 10.26
CA ALA A 29 -4.59 6.59 9.36
C ALA A 29 -3.98 7.71 8.48
N PHE A 30 -2.95 8.38 9.00
CA PHE A 30 -2.23 9.43 8.30
C PHE A 30 -1.38 8.85 7.15
N THR A 31 -0.83 7.65 7.33
CA THR A 31 0.04 6.97 6.37
C THR A 31 -0.65 6.61 5.04
N LEU A 32 -1.89 6.13 5.05
CA LEU A 32 -2.60 5.88 3.77
C LEU A 32 -2.88 7.18 3.01
N ASN A 33 -3.25 8.25 3.70
CA ASN A 33 -3.47 9.56 3.08
C ASN A 33 -2.20 10.07 2.40
N VAL A 34 -1.04 9.82 3.01
CA VAL A 34 0.28 10.12 2.43
C VAL A 34 0.53 9.26 1.19
N ILE A 35 0.34 7.94 1.25
CA ILE A 35 0.50 7.04 0.09
C ILE A 35 -0.42 7.45 -1.07
N ILE A 36 -1.68 7.73 -0.78
CA ILE A 36 -2.67 8.22 -1.73
C ILE A 36 -2.18 9.49 -2.45
N ARG A 37 -1.69 10.47 -1.68
CA ARG A 37 -1.20 11.74 -2.25
C ARG A 37 0.04 11.55 -3.08
N ILE A 38 0.98 10.73 -2.63
CA ILE A 38 2.17 10.36 -3.40
C ILE A 38 1.78 9.78 -4.76
N ILE A 39 0.81 8.87 -4.78
CA ILE A 39 0.31 8.26 -6.02
C ILE A 39 -0.35 9.31 -6.91
N LYS A 40 -1.18 10.22 -6.35
CA LYS A 40 -1.76 11.35 -7.08
C LYS A 40 -0.68 12.23 -7.74
N CYS A 41 0.39 12.52 -7.00
CA CYS A 41 1.47 13.35 -7.50
C CYS A 41 2.34 12.62 -8.54
N SER A 42 2.27 11.28 -8.61
CA SER A 42 3.17 10.46 -9.43
C SER A 42 2.39 9.73 -10.53
N PRO A 43 1.92 10.44 -11.58
CA PRO A 43 0.96 9.91 -12.56
C PRO A 43 1.49 8.72 -13.37
N ILE A 44 2.81 8.56 -13.47
CA ILE A 44 3.47 7.47 -14.19
C ILE A 44 4.14 6.45 -13.26
N LEU A 45 3.79 6.46 -11.96
CA LEU A 45 4.36 5.50 -11.02
C LEU A 45 4.00 4.08 -11.44
N GLU A 46 5.02 3.27 -11.71
CA GLU A 46 4.91 1.89 -12.17
C GLU A 46 5.12 0.88 -11.03
N SER A 47 5.96 1.22 -10.04
CA SER A 47 6.33 0.33 -8.94
C SER A 47 6.34 1.08 -7.60
N LEU A 48 5.68 0.49 -6.60
CA LEU A 48 5.65 0.98 -5.21
C LEU A 48 6.16 -0.09 -4.25
N HIS A 49 7.20 0.21 -3.49
CA HIS A 49 7.71 -0.62 -2.40
C HIS A 49 7.37 0.02 -1.07
N LEU A 50 6.74 -0.74 -0.18
CA LEU A 50 6.30 -0.29 1.14
C LEU A 50 7.03 -1.09 2.21
N ILE A 51 7.82 -0.42 3.06
CA ILE A 51 8.46 -0.98 4.24
C ILE A 51 7.73 -0.44 5.46
N ILE A 52 7.10 -1.32 6.25
CA ILE A 52 6.30 -0.90 7.40
C ILE A 52 6.98 -1.37 8.68
N GLN A 53 7.51 -0.44 9.48
CA GLN A 53 8.42 -0.74 10.58
C GLN A 53 7.74 -0.98 11.93
N GLU A 54 6.62 -0.30 12.23
CA GLU A 54 5.88 -0.48 13.47
C GLU A 54 4.37 -0.42 13.25
N GLU A 55 3.66 -1.35 13.89
CA GLU A 55 2.20 -1.40 13.94
C GLU A 55 1.71 -0.46 15.05
N SER A 56 0.95 0.59 14.70
CA SER A 56 0.28 1.39 15.73
C SER A 56 -0.76 0.50 16.47
N SER A 57 -0.96 0.69 17.77
CA SER A 57 -1.89 -0.13 18.57
C SER A 57 -3.36 0.27 18.45
N LYS A 58 -3.68 1.28 17.63
CA LYS A 58 -5.03 1.84 17.57
C LYS A 58 -5.86 1.20 16.46
N PRO A 59 -7.15 0.88 16.73
CA PRO A 59 -8.09 0.53 15.68
C PRO A 59 -8.35 1.78 14.83
N GLU A 60 -7.92 1.73 13.57
CA GLU A 60 -8.09 2.83 12.63
C GLU A 60 -9.49 2.76 12.00
N TYR A 61 -10.31 3.76 12.31
CA TYR A 61 -11.53 4.04 11.56
C TYR A 61 -11.13 4.78 10.29
N TRP A 62 -11.24 4.10 9.15
CA TRP A 62 -10.93 4.66 7.83
C TRP A 62 -12.16 5.37 7.28
N ALA A 63 -12.17 6.69 7.29
CA ALA A 63 -13.08 7.50 6.48
C ALA A 63 -12.32 7.99 5.25
N LEU A 64 -11.94 7.07 4.35
CA LEU A 64 -11.52 7.48 3.01
C LEU A 64 -12.78 7.91 2.27
N HIS A 65 -12.85 9.18 1.84
CA HIS A 65 -13.95 9.62 0.99
C HIS A 65 -13.91 8.81 -0.31
N GLU A 66 -14.85 7.86 -0.48
CA GLU A 66 -14.91 6.89 -1.59
C GLU A 66 -14.70 7.53 -2.96
N VAL A 67 -15.21 8.76 -3.14
CA VAL A 67 -15.15 9.53 -4.40
C VAL A 67 -13.73 9.91 -4.75
N GLU A 68 -12.95 10.44 -3.80
CA GLU A 68 -11.59 10.82 -4.08
C GLU A 68 -10.75 9.59 -4.39
N THR A 69 -10.93 8.47 -3.67
CA THR A 69 -10.14 7.23 -3.78
C THR A 69 -10.27 6.50 -5.11
N ARG A 70 -11.44 6.56 -5.78
CA ARG A 70 -11.66 5.89 -7.08
C ARG A 70 -10.85 6.50 -8.22
N GLU A 71 -10.56 7.79 -8.16
CA GLU A 71 -9.83 8.50 -9.22
C GLU A 71 -8.31 8.37 -9.12
N ILE A 72 -7.79 7.89 -7.99
CA ILE A 72 -6.39 8.09 -7.59
C ILE A 72 -5.41 7.12 -8.22
N LEU A 73 -5.82 5.87 -8.40
CA LEU A 73 -4.86 4.83 -8.69
C LEU A 73 -4.60 4.75 -10.19
N THR A 74 -3.40 5.19 -10.53
CA THR A 74 -2.93 5.31 -11.89
C THR A 74 -3.07 3.98 -12.60
N ARG A 75 -3.56 4.01 -13.85
CA ARG A 75 -3.46 2.90 -14.81
C ARG A 75 -2.02 2.39 -15.05
N HIS A 76 -1.04 3.06 -14.44
CA HIS A 76 0.38 2.82 -14.62
C HIS A 76 0.99 2.01 -13.47
N LEU A 77 0.38 2.01 -12.27
CA LEU A 77 0.91 1.25 -11.14
C LEU A 77 0.72 -0.25 -11.38
N LYS A 78 1.81 -0.91 -11.79
CA LYS A 78 1.85 -2.32 -12.19
C LYS A 78 2.26 -3.23 -11.05
N ARG A 79 3.12 -2.77 -10.14
CA ARG A 79 3.69 -3.60 -9.08
C ARG A 79 3.66 -2.90 -7.72
N VAL A 80 3.19 -3.63 -6.72
CA VAL A 80 3.29 -3.24 -5.31
C VAL A 80 4.02 -4.34 -4.56
N GLU A 81 5.03 -3.98 -3.77
CA GLU A 81 5.73 -4.88 -2.87
C GLU A 81 5.61 -4.39 -1.42
N PHE A 82 5.04 -5.24 -0.56
CA PHE A 82 5.07 -5.07 0.88
C PHE A 82 6.30 -5.78 1.44
N HIS A 83 7.28 -5.00 1.86
CA HIS A 83 8.53 -5.48 2.41
C HIS A 83 8.46 -5.59 3.93
N GLU A 84 9.22 -6.53 4.49
CA GLU A 84 9.21 -6.90 5.92
C GLU A 84 7.82 -7.25 6.45
N PHE A 85 6.99 -7.89 5.60
CA PHE A 85 5.62 -8.22 5.94
C PHE A 85 5.55 -9.11 7.18
N ASP A 86 4.74 -8.71 8.16
CA ASP A 86 4.66 -9.36 9.46
C ASP A 86 3.23 -9.74 9.90
N GLY A 87 2.20 -9.30 9.16
CA GLY A 87 0.79 -9.63 9.44
C GLY A 87 -0.28 -8.63 9.02
N GLN A 88 -1.19 -8.33 9.94
CA GLN A 88 -2.60 -8.00 9.68
C GLN A 88 -2.84 -6.61 9.05
N LYS A 89 -2.06 -5.58 9.42
CA LYS A 89 -2.38 -4.21 8.98
C LYS A 89 -2.03 -3.92 7.52
N HIS A 90 -0.97 -4.56 7.01
CA HIS A 90 -0.61 -4.54 5.59
C HIS A 90 -1.77 -5.02 4.68
N LYS A 91 -2.65 -5.89 5.20
CA LYS A 91 -3.78 -6.43 4.44
C LYS A 91 -4.79 -5.35 4.06
N LEU A 92 -4.97 -4.31 4.88
CA LEU A 92 -5.91 -3.24 4.55
C LEU A 92 -5.42 -2.41 3.37
N VAL A 93 -4.14 -2.04 3.38
CA VAL A 93 -3.48 -1.35 2.25
C VAL A 93 -3.52 -2.22 1.01
N ALA A 94 -3.23 -3.51 1.15
CA ALA A 94 -3.31 -4.49 0.05
C ALA A 94 -4.72 -4.58 -0.55
N ARG A 95 -5.76 -4.68 0.29
CA ARG A 95 -7.15 -4.72 -0.17
C ARG A 95 -7.55 -3.44 -0.89
N TRP A 96 -7.21 -2.28 -0.32
CA TRP A 96 -7.47 -0.98 -0.95
C TRP A 96 -6.78 -0.87 -2.32
N LEU A 97 -5.51 -1.26 -2.42
CA LEU A 97 -4.80 -1.28 -3.69
C LEU A 97 -5.43 -2.25 -4.69
N LEU A 98 -5.90 -3.42 -4.26
CA LEU A 98 -6.61 -4.36 -5.15
C LEU A 98 -7.94 -3.82 -5.66
N GLU A 99 -8.69 -3.11 -4.83
CA GLU A 99 -10.01 -2.60 -5.17
C GLU A 99 -9.96 -1.45 -6.17
N PHE A 100 -8.88 -0.65 -6.14
CA PHE A 100 -8.85 0.61 -6.87
C PHE A 100 -7.69 0.71 -7.88
N ALA A 101 -6.63 -0.11 -7.80
CA ALA A 101 -5.51 -0.06 -8.73
C ALA A 101 -5.77 -0.89 -9.99
N ASN A 102 -6.49 -0.29 -10.95
CA ASN A 102 -6.88 -0.95 -12.20
C ASN A 102 -5.69 -1.43 -13.06
N GLY A 103 -4.52 -0.78 -12.94
CA GLY A 103 -3.30 -1.14 -13.66
C GLY A 103 -2.45 -2.21 -12.99
N LEU A 104 -2.84 -2.70 -11.81
CA LEU A 104 -2.00 -3.59 -11.01
C LEU A 104 -1.89 -4.97 -11.67
N GLU A 105 -0.67 -5.43 -11.84
CA GLU A 105 -0.32 -6.74 -12.40
C GLU A 105 0.18 -7.69 -11.31
N GLU A 106 0.97 -7.16 -10.36
CA GLU A 106 1.61 -7.94 -9.30
C GLU A 106 1.49 -7.26 -7.93
N MET A 107 1.10 -8.06 -6.93
CA MET A 107 1.16 -7.70 -5.52
C MET A 107 2.01 -8.71 -4.78
N VAL A 108 3.12 -8.26 -4.22
CA VAL A 108 4.15 -9.08 -3.60
C VAL A 108 4.19 -8.85 -2.10
N PHE A 109 4.16 -9.93 -1.33
CA PHE A 109 4.36 -9.94 0.12
C PHE A 109 5.71 -10.58 0.42
N SER A 110 6.69 -9.75 0.79
CA SER A 110 8.06 -10.16 1.08
C SER A 110 8.25 -10.30 2.59
N TRP A 111 8.38 -11.53 3.05
CA TRP A 111 8.48 -11.89 4.46
C TRP A 111 9.94 -11.97 4.90
N ARG A 112 10.25 -11.41 6.07
CA ARG A 112 11.59 -11.51 6.69
C ARG A 112 11.70 -12.67 7.69
N ASN A 113 10.57 -13.09 8.26
CA ASN A 113 10.53 -14.11 9.30
C ASN A 113 10.05 -15.44 8.70
N GLU A 114 10.93 -16.43 8.63
CA GLU A 114 10.65 -17.76 8.08
C GLU A 114 9.50 -18.46 8.81
N VAL A 115 9.46 -18.39 10.14
CA VAL A 115 8.39 -18.99 10.95
C VAL A 115 7.04 -18.38 10.57
N LYS A 116 6.93 -17.04 10.59
CA LYS A 116 5.70 -16.33 10.20
C LYS A 116 5.33 -16.60 8.73
N TYR A 117 6.30 -16.72 7.84
CA TYR A 117 6.05 -17.05 6.44
C TYR A 117 5.35 -18.42 6.33
N HIS A 118 5.87 -19.45 6.97
CA HIS A 118 5.27 -20.78 6.95
C HIS A 118 3.89 -20.83 7.63
N GLU A 119 3.70 -20.06 8.71
CA GLU A 119 2.43 -20.03 9.44
C GLU A 119 1.34 -19.23 8.73
N LYS A 120 1.67 -18.08 8.12
CA LYS A 120 0.69 -17.04 7.77
C LYS A 120 0.65 -16.63 6.30
N SER A 121 1.59 -17.07 5.46
CA SER A 121 1.64 -16.66 4.05
C SER A 121 0.37 -17.06 3.28
N THR A 122 -0.02 -18.33 3.38
CA THR A 122 -1.24 -18.85 2.74
C THR A 122 -2.51 -18.16 3.25
N GLU A 123 -2.62 -17.95 4.57
CA GLU A 123 -3.77 -17.24 5.17
C GLU A 123 -3.87 -15.81 4.64
N THR A 124 -2.73 -15.12 4.52
CA THR A 124 -2.66 -13.75 4.01
C THR A 124 -3.17 -13.68 2.57
N ILE A 125 -2.66 -14.56 1.69
CA ILE A 125 -3.13 -14.62 0.29
C ILE A 125 -4.63 -14.92 0.24
N ASN A 126 -5.13 -15.86 1.05
CA ASN A 126 -6.55 -16.20 1.11
C ASN A 126 -7.45 -15.07 1.62
N GLN A 127 -6.96 -14.22 2.52
CA GLN A 127 -7.73 -13.10 3.05
C GLN A 127 -7.71 -11.88 2.12
N VAL A 128 -6.59 -11.67 1.42
CA VAL A 128 -6.43 -10.59 0.44
C VAL A 128 -7.18 -10.94 -0.85
N SER A 129 -7.18 -12.20 -1.27
CA SER A 129 -7.88 -12.66 -2.48
C SER A 129 -9.40 -12.55 -2.42
N LYS A 130 -9.97 -12.48 -1.22
CA LYS A 130 -11.42 -12.27 -0.98
C LYS A 130 -11.88 -10.84 -1.28
N ALA A 131 -10.98 -9.86 -1.33
CA ALA A 131 -11.35 -8.50 -1.68
C ALA A 131 -11.76 -8.42 -3.16
N TYR A 132 -12.63 -7.46 -3.45
CA TYR A 132 -12.93 -7.13 -4.84
C TYR A 132 -11.63 -6.69 -5.52
N LYS A 133 -11.44 -7.16 -6.75
CA LYS A 133 -10.27 -6.79 -7.55
C LYS A 133 -10.74 -5.96 -8.73
N ALA A 134 -10.21 -4.75 -8.84
CA ALA A 134 -10.32 -3.92 -10.03
C ALA A 134 -9.82 -4.64 -11.29
N SER A 135 -8.76 -5.44 -11.14
CA SER A 135 -8.20 -6.28 -12.20
C SER A 135 -8.33 -7.76 -11.83
N SER A 136 -8.94 -8.56 -12.70
CA SER A 136 -9.08 -10.01 -12.49
C SER A 136 -7.77 -10.78 -12.63
N THR A 137 -6.71 -10.15 -13.16
CA THR A 137 -5.43 -10.79 -13.49
C THR A 137 -4.33 -10.56 -12.48
N VAL A 138 -4.58 -9.80 -11.39
CA VAL A 138 -3.53 -9.50 -10.41
C VAL A 138 -2.98 -10.79 -9.78
N LYS A 139 -1.68 -10.99 -9.94
CA LYS A 139 -0.94 -12.07 -9.29
C LYS A 139 -0.63 -11.68 -7.85
N LEU A 140 -1.11 -12.47 -6.90
CA LEU A 140 -0.73 -12.35 -5.50
C LEU A 140 0.45 -13.29 -5.25
N ILE A 141 1.58 -12.74 -4.84
CA ILE A 141 2.84 -13.46 -4.69
C ILE A 141 3.31 -13.32 -3.24
N THR A 142 3.76 -14.41 -2.64
CA THR A 142 4.39 -14.42 -1.33
C THR A 142 5.81 -14.95 -1.46
N LEU A 143 6.78 -14.28 -0.87
CA LEU A 143 8.20 -14.62 -0.96
C LEU A 143 8.85 -14.58 0.42
N LEU A 144 9.69 -15.56 0.73
CA LEU A 144 10.63 -15.49 1.86
C LEU A 144 11.91 -14.79 1.38
N LYS A 145 12.27 -13.67 2.02
CA LYS A 145 13.56 -13.01 1.78
C LYS A 145 14.60 -13.59 2.74
N TYR A 146 15.69 -14.09 2.18
CA TYR A 146 16.88 -14.58 2.88
C TYR A 146 17.84 -13.43 3.19
#